data_AF-A0A352X2Q8-F1
#
_entry.id   AF-A0A352X2Q8-F1
#
_cell.length_a   1.000
_cell.length_b   1.000
_cell.length_c   1.000
_cell.angle_alpha   90.00
_cell.angle_beta   90.00
_cell.angle_gamma   90.00
#
_symmetry.space_group_name_H-M   'P 1'
#
loop_
_entity.id
_entity.type
_entity.pdbx_description
1 polymer ?
#
loop_
_entity_poly.entity_id
_entity_poly.type
_entity_poly.pdbx_seq_one_letter_code
_entity_poly.pdbx_strand_id
1 'polypeptide(L)'
;MFNYDYLEASPLIVRQADSIDFWLIGAGGTGSWLSYHIARLARSLSKLGKKVQFAIADPDIVEEANISRQAFCDKEIGLPKALALALRYSIAWGVDATAFVQKFDPKLIRYSYDKLTILVGCVDTAAGRAAINQALEFNQFYSRSEIPRVWYLDCGNHAAAGQILLGSSLETEPEFYHFGGLGCARLPSPMLQAPDLLKPKPEELTNNFSCAEMAVLNLQSESVNVRVAAEAADFLYRMTAGNLKRFATYFDLESGTARSIYITQHWVYSAFTR
;
A
#
# COMPACT_ATOMS: atom_id res chain seq x y z
N MET A 1 -27.59 -10.15 12.88
CA MET A 1 -26.60 -11.24 13.02
C MET A 1 -25.30 -10.59 13.48
N PHE A 2 -24.75 -10.99 14.63
CA PHE A 2 -23.47 -10.45 15.10
C PHE A 2 -22.36 -10.89 14.13
N ASN A 3 -21.51 -9.96 13.70
CA ASN A 3 -20.35 -10.29 12.87
C ASN A 3 -19.26 -10.86 13.80
N TYR A 4 -19.13 -12.19 13.81
CA TYR A 4 -18.13 -12.91 14.59
C TYR A 4 -16.81 -13.13 13.82
N ASP A 5 -16.71 -12.66 12.57
CA ASP A 5 -15.55 -12.90 11.71
C ASP A 5 -14.24 -12.43 12.35
N TYR A 6 -14.29 -11.36 13.17
CA TYR A 6 -13.11 -10.90 13.90
C TYR A 6 -12.65 -11.86 15.00
N LEU A 7 -13.56 -12.55 15.68
CA LEU A 7 -13.23 -13.53 16.72
C LEU A 7 -12.56 -14.76 16.11
N GLU A 8 -13.02 -15.17 14.94
CA GLU A 8 -12.48 -16.31 14.17
C GLU A 8 -11.24 -15.92 13.34
N ALA A 9 -10.93 -14.63 13.26
CA ALA A 9 -9.81 -14.14 12.46
C ALA A 9 -8.46 -14.58 13.03
N SER A 10 -7.68 -15.19 12.15
CA SER A 10 -6.29 -15.55 12.39
C SER A 10 -5.39 -14.32 12.29
N PRO A 11 -4.35 -14.20 13.13
CA PRO A 11 -3.34 -13.17 12.92
C PRO A 11 -2.54 -13.45 11.63
N LEU A 12 -2.07 -12.38 11.00
CA LEU A 12 -1.11 -12.46 9.91
C LEU A 12 0.26 -12.85 10.44
N ILE A 13 0.84 -13.90 9.86
CA ILE A 13 2.21 -14.30 10.11
C ILE A 13 3.09 -13.65 9.04
N VAL A 14 3.97 -12.75 9.46
CA VAL A 14 5.03 -12.18 8.62
C VAL A 14 6.38 -12.76 9.00
N ARG A 15 7.30 -12.82 8.05
CA ARG A 15 8.68 -13.25 8.33
C ARG A 15 9.30 -12.32 9.37
N GLN A 16 9.84 -12.90 10.43
CA GLN A 16 10.71 -12.17 11.35
C GLN A 16 12.04 -11.93 10.64
N ALA A 17 12.25 -10.69 10.22
CA ALA A 17 13.45 -10.24 9.52
C ALA A 17 14.14 -9.15 10.35
N ASP A 18 15.47 -9.09 10.27
CA ASP A 18 16.24 -8.01 10.91
C ASP A 18 16.25 -6.74 10.04
N SER A 19 16.03 -6.90 8.73
CA SER A 19 15.85 -5.79 7.79
C SER A 19 14.41 -5.68 7.31
N ILE A 20 13.89 -4.46 7.27
CA ILE A 20 12.57 -4.13 6.72
C ILE A 20 12.74 -3.02 5.68
N ASP A 21 12.20 -3.23 4.49
CA ASP A 21 12.22 -2.26 3.40
C ASP A 21 10.80 -1.82 3.09
N PHE A 22 10.52 -0.53 3.28
CA PHE A 22 9.28 0.08 2.80
C PHE A 22 9.52 0.75 1.46
N TRP A 23 8.67 0.46 0.48
CA TRP A 23 8.65 1.12 -0.83
C TRP A 23 7.33 1.83 -1.00
N LEU A 24 7.30 3.14 -0.83
CA LEU A 24 6.16 3.96 -1.18
C LEU A 24 6.20 4.28 -2.68
N ILE A 25 5.20 3.79 -3.41
CA ILE A 25 5.10 3.94 -4.85
C ILE A 25 3.93 4.88 -5.15
N GLY A 26 4.24 6.09 -5.60
CA GLY A 26 3.31 7.22 -5.68
C GLY A 26 3.35 8.09 -4.43
N ALA A 27 3.70 9.36 -4.63
CA ALA A 27 3.83 10.42 -3.63
C ALA A 27 2.79 11.55 -3.83
N GLY A 28 1.67 11.24 -4.50
CA GLY A 28 0.54 12.15 -4.69
C GLY A 28 -0.31 12.34 -3.42
N GLY A 29 -1.64 12.46 -3.59
CA GLY A 29 -2.60 12.70 -2.49
C GLY A 29 -2.40 11.77 -1.30
N THR A 30 -2.75 10.49 -1.46
CA THR A 30 -2.60 9.50 -0.37
C THR A 30 -1.15 9.26 0.01
N GLY A 31 -0.26 9.14 -0.97
CA GLY A 31 1.14 8.78 -0.75
C GLY A 31 1.89 9.80 0.11
N SER A 32 1.72 11.10 -0.16
CA SER A 32 2.35 12.16 0.63
C SER A 32 1.91 12.13 2.10
N TRP A 33 0.62 11.92 2.41
CA TRP A 33 0.16 11.77 3.79
C TRP A 33 0.66 10.48 4.45
N LEU A 34 0.63 9.35 3.73
CA LEU A 34 1.07 8.06 4.27
C LEU A 34 2.58 8.03 4.54
N SER A 35 3.37 8.73 3.72
CA SER A 35 4.83 8.79 3.86
C SER A 35 5.29 9.31 5.24
N TYR A 36 4.54 10.25 5.83
CA TYR A 36 4.73 10.71 7.21
C TYR A 36 4.64 9.55 8.21
N HIS A 37 3.61 8.70 8.08
CA HIS A 37 3.38 7.58 8.97
C HIS A 37 4.42 6.48 8.79
N ILE A 38 4.81 6.18 7.54
CA ILE A 38 5.86 5.19 7.24
C ILE A 38 7.19 5.63 7.85
N ALA A 39 7.58 6.89 7.70
CA ALA A 39 8.83 7.37 8.25
C ALA A 39 8.85 7.31 9.80
N ARG A 40 7.73 7.59 10.47
CA ARG A 40 7.62 7.42 11.92
C ARG A 40 7.66 5.95 12.35
N LEU A 41 7.01 5.07 11.61
CA LEU A 41 7.09 3.63 11.83
C LEU A 41 8.53 3.14 11.64
N ALA A 42 9.20 3.55 10.56
CA ALA A 42 10.59 3.22 10.28
C ALA A 42 11.50 3.63 11.44
N ARG A 43 11.39 4.88 11.92
CA ARG A 43 12.14 5.33 13.10
C ARG A 43 11.86 4.48 14.34
N SER A 44 10.61 4.11 14.57
CA SER A 44 10.21 3.32 15.73
C SER A 44 10.79 1.90 15.67
N LEU A 45 10.74 1.26 14.51
CA LEU A 45 11.35 -0.04 14.24
C LEU A 45 12.87 0.01 14.35
N SER A 46 13.52 1.07 13.87
CA SER A 46 14.97 1.26 14.03
C SER A 46 15.39 1.36 15.50
N LYS A 47 14.59 2.03 16.34
CA LYS A 47 14.82 2.05 17.79
C LYS A 47 14.67 0.69 18.47
N LEU A 48 13.89 -0.22 17.87
CA LEU A 48 13.77 -1.61 18.30
C LEU A 48 14.90 -2.52 17.73
N GLY A 49 15.92 -1.92 17.10
CA GLY A 49 17.08 -2.65 16.58
C GLY A 49 16.92 -3.19 15.17
N LYS A 50 15.83 -2.87 14.46
CA LYS A 50 15.65 -3.27 13.05
C LYS A 50 16.45 -2.36 12.12
N LYS A 51 17.01 -2.91 11.05
CA LYS A 51 17.51 -2.11 9.93
C LYS A 51 16.33 -1.75 9.03
N VAL A 52 16.02 -0.45 8.91
CA VAL A 52 14.88 -0.02 8.09
C VAL A 52 15.35 0.85 6.94
N GLN A 53 14.94 0.49 5.72
CA GLN A 53 15.11 1.31 4.53
C GLN A 53 13.75 1.85 4.10
N PHE A 54 13.69 3.13 3.76
CA PHE A 54 12.47 3.74 3.24
C PHE A 54 12.72 4.32 1.84
N ALA A 55 12.18 3.69 0.82
CA ALA A 55 12.26 4.16 -0.56
C ALA A 55 10.95 4.85 -0.97
N ILE A 56 11.06 5.94 -1.72
CA ILE A 56 9.92 6.65 -2.31
C ILE A 56 10.16 6.76 -3.82
N ALA A 57 9.22 6.26 -4.62
CA ALA A 57 9.27 6.34 -6.08
C ALA A 57 8.09 7.15 -6.61
N ASP A 58 8.39 8.28 -7.25
CA ASP A 58 7.41 9.14 -7.91
C ASP A 58 8.12 9.99 -8.99
N PRO A 59 7.61 10.04 -10.22
CA PRO A 59 8.24 10.82 -11.30
C PRO A 59 7.89 12.31 -11.28
N ASP A 60 6.87 12.72 -10.54
CA ASP A 60 6.30 14.07 -10.63
C ASP A 60 7.04 15.08 -9.75
N ILE A 61 6.77 16.35 -10.03
CA ILE A 61 7.17 17.50 -9.23
C ILE A 61 5.99 18.03 -8.40
N VAL A 62 6.30 18.73 -7.31
CA VAL A 62 5.31 19.45 -6.52
C VAL A 62 4.87 20.70 -7.28
N GLU A 63 3.57 20.81 -7.50
CA GLU A 63 2.95 21.98 -8.15
C GLU A 63 2.09 22.77 -7.16
N GLU A 64 1.80 24.03 -7.46
CA GLU A 64 0.93 24.88 -6.62
C GLU A 64 -0.45 24.24 -6.40
N ALA A 65 -1.03 23.62 -7.42
CA ALA A 65 -2.30 22.90 -7.33
C ALA A 65 -2.25 21.64 -6.43
N ASN A 66 -1.07 21.21 -5.99
CA ASN A 66 -0.92 20.05 -5.10
C ASN A 66 -1.06 20.43 -3.62
N ILE A 67 -0.73 21.68 -3.25
CA ILE A 67 -0.59 22.12 -1.86
C ILE A 67 -1.86 21.92 -1.03
N SER A 68 -3.04 22.05 -1.65
CA SER A 68 -4.33 21.91 -0.96
C SER A 68 -4.73 20.47 -0.64
N ARG A 69 -4.13 19.46 -1.27
CA ARG A 69 -4.60 18.05 -1.18
C ARG A 69 -3.50 17.03 -0.90
N GLN A 70 -2.25 17.44 -1.08
CA GLN A 70 -1.06 16.62 -0.85
C GLN A 70 -0.27 17.23 0.31
N ALA A 71 0.42 16.41 1.08
CA ALA A 71 1.21 16.84 2.23
C ALA A 71 2.53 17.51 1.81
N PHE A 72 2.47 18.59 1.03
CA PHE A 72 3.59 19.45 0.66
C PHE A 72 3.32 20.89 1.12
N CYS A 73 4.37 21.69 1.26
CA CYS A 73 4.25 23.11 1.57
C CYS A 73 4.75 23.99 0.41
N ASP A 74 4.45 25.30 0.48
CA ASP A 74 4.81 26.26 -0.58
C ASP A 74 6.31 26.28 -0.90
N LYS A 75 7.16 25.93 0.06
CA LYS A 75 8.62 25.89 -0.12
C LYS A 75 9.12 24.69 -0.91
N GLU A 76 8.24 23.73 -1.18
CA GLU A 76 8.57 22.52 -1.91
C GLU A 76 8.10 22.55 -3.37
N ILE A 77 7.35 23.58 -3.77
CA ILE A 77 6.93 23.78 -5.15
C ILE A 77 8.16 23.80 -6.07
N GLY A 78 8.08 23.02 -7.16
CA GLY A 78 9.16 22.83 -8.13
C GLY A 78 10.16 21.72 -7.78
N LEU A 79 10.11 21.15 -6.57
CA LEU A 79 10.93 19.99 -6.22
C LEU A 79 10.27 18.69 -6.70
N PRO A 80 11.06 17.66 -7.07
CA PRO A 80 10.52 16.32 -7.24
C PRO A 80 9.82 15.81 -5.97
N LYS A 81 8.60 15.27 -6.08
CA LYS A 81 7.78 14.84 -4.94
C LYS A 81 8.52 13.84 -4.05
N ALA A 82 9.10 12.80 -4.67
CA ALA A 82 9.86 11.79 -3.96
C ALA A 82 11.07 12.38 -3.20
N LEU A 83 11.79 13.33 -3.82
CA LEU A 83 12.95 13.97 -3.21
C LEU A 83 12.55 14.88 -2.05
N ALA A 84 11.50 15.67 -2.21
CA ALA A 84 11.00 16.57 -1.18
C ALA A 84 10.63 15.79 0.10
N LEU A 85 9.86 14.71 -0.03
CA LEU A 85 9.49 13.85 1.12
C LEU A 85 10.70 13.15 1.75
N ALA A 86 11.57 12.55 0.93
CA ALA A 86 12.74 11.86 1.45
C ALA A 86 13.65 12.81 2.25
N LEU A 87 13.95 13.99 1.68
CA LEU A 87 14.76 15.01 2.35
C LEU A 87 14.10 15.47 3.65
N ARG A 88 12.79 15.75 3.61
CA ARG A 88 12.04 16.22 4.78
C ARG A 88 12.14 15.23 5.93
N TYR A 89 11.98 13.94 5.68
CA TYR A 89 11.98 12.92 6.74
C TYR A 89 13.38 12.51 7.19
N SER A 90 14.36 12.53 6.28
CA SER A 90 15.77 12.39 6.65
C SER A 90 16.20 13.50 7.61
N ILE A 91 15.84 14.76 7.34
CA ILE A 91 16.16 15.90 8.22
C ILE A 91 15.31 15.85 9.51
N ALA A 92 14.00 15.67 9.41
CA ALA A 92 13.11 15.79 10.56
C ALA A 92 13.30 14.65 11.57
N TRP A 93 13.59 13.43 11.10
CA TRP A 93 13.53 12.23 11.93
C TRP A 93 14.75 11.31 11.82
N GLY A 94 15.75 11.63 10.99
CA GLY A 94 16.94 10.80 10.80
C GLY A 94 16.61 9.44 10.19
N VAL A 95 15.56 9.36 9.37
CA VAL A 95 15.19 8.14 8.64
C VAL A 95 16.07 8.03 7.41
N ASP A 96 16.58 6.82 7.12
CA ASP A 96 17.31 6.54 5.89
C ASP A 96 16.34 6.43 4.70
N ALA A 97 15.93 7.60 4.19
CA ALA A 97 14.97 7.71 3.10
C ALA A 97 15.67 7.94 1.75
N THR A 98 15.40 7.07 0.77
CA THR A 98 15.92 7.16 -0.60
C THR A 98 14.83 7.60 -1.57
N ALA A 99 15.10 8.60 -2.40
CA ALA A 99 14.18 9.06 -3.44
C ALA A 99 14.55 8.48 -4.81
N PHE A 100 13.53 8.00 -5.53
CA PHE A 100 13.59 7.62 -6.93
C PHE A 100 12.68 8.54 -7.73
N VAL A 101 13.27 9.52 -8.43
CA VAL A 101 12.54 10.50 -9.27
C VAL A 101 12.25 9.89 -10.63
N GLN A 102 11.46 8.81 -10.62
CA GLN A 102 11.09 8.05 -11.80
C GLN A 102 9.86 7.20 -11.50
N LYS A 103 9.24 6.68 -12.56
CA LYS A 103 8.25 5.61 -12.43
C LYS A 103 8.89 4.40 -11.74
N PHE A 104 8.12 3.72 -10.91
CA PHE A 104 8.56 2.51 -10.24
C PHE A 104 8.94 1.44 -11.26
N ASP A 105 10.18 0.95 -11.16
CA ASP A 105 10.65 -0.21 -11.93
C ASP A 105 10.59 -1.46 -11.03
N PRO A 106 9.79 -2.46 -11.40
CA PRO A 106 9.65 -3.71 -10.64
C PRO A 106 10.97 -4.42 -10.36
N LYS A 107 11.98 -4.23 -11.22
CA LYS A 107 13.32 -4.84 -11.09
C LYS A 107 14.17 -4.23 -9.98
N LEU A 108 13.75 -3.11 -9.40
CA LEU A 108 14.41 -2.52 -8.22
C LEU A 108 14.21 -3.38 -6.98
N ILE A 109 13.14 -4.16 -6.93
CA ILE A 109 12.86 -5.07 -5.82
C ILE A 109 13.72 -6.32 -6.00
N ARG A 110 14.91 -6.29 -5.39
CA ARG A 110 15.83 -7.42 -5.38
C ARG A 110 15.52 -8.36 -4.23
N TYR A 111 15.64 -9.64 -4.55
CA TYR A 111 15.52 -10.71 -3.58
C TYR A 111 16.62 -10.64 -2.51
N SER A 112 16.23 -10.87 -1.25
CA SER A 112 17.16 -11.05 -0.11
C SER A 112 16.55 -11.99 0.95
N TYR A 113 17.40 -12.88 1.49
CA TYR A 113 16.99 -13.96 2.42
C TYR A 113 16.67 -13.46 3.85
N ASP A 114 17.08 -12.25 4.20
CA ASP A 114 17.09 -11.67 5.54
C ASP A 114 16.21 -10.41 5.65
N LYS A 115 15.42 -10.12 4.61
CA LYS A 115 14.65 -8.90 4.46
C LYS A 115 13.15 -9.16 4.28
N LEU A 116 12.34 -8.33 4.93
CA LEU A 116 10.91 -8.17 4.67
C LEU A 116 10.72 -6.90 3.84
N THR A 117 10.15 -7.02 2.64
CA THR A 117 9.85 -5.88 1.76
C THR A 117 8.35 -5.65 1.71
N ILE A 118 7.93 -4.40 1.93
CA ILE A 118 6.53 -3.99 1.88
C ILE A 118 6.40 -2.90 0.82
N LEU A 119 5.76 -3.26 -0.28
CA LEU A 119 5.37 -2.36 -1.37
C LEU A 119 4.06 -1.68 -0.96
N VAL A 120 4.07 -0.36 -0.89
CA VAL A 120 2.94 0.47 -0.53
C VAL A 120 2.52 1.26 -1.77
N GLY A 121 1.53 0.74 -2.48
CA GLY A 121 1.03 1.34 -3.71
C GLY A 121 0.03 2.45 -3.42
N CYS A 122 0.38 3.68 -3.77
CA CYS A 122 -0.47 4.87 -3.71
C CYS A 122 -0.61 5.50 -5.11
N VAL A 123 -0.67 4.65 -6.13
CA VAL A 123 -0.83 5.04 -7.54
C VAL A 123 -2.31 5.03 -7.92
N ASP A 124 -2.68 5.94 -8.82
CA ASP A 124 -4.04 6.08 -9.33
C ASP A 124 -4.29 5.27 -10.61
N THR A 125 -3.24 5.00 -11.39
CA THR A 125 -3.31 4.28 -12.68
C THR A 125 -3.26 2.76 -12.57
N ALA A 126 -3.96 2.09 -13.49
CA ALA A 126 -3.89 0.64 -13.68
C ALA A 126 -2.47 0.19 -14.05
N ALA A 127 -1.76 0.96 -14.88
CA ALA A 127 -0.37 0.66 -15.27
C ALA A 127 0.59 0.69 -14.07
N GLY A 128 0.41 1.64 -13.15
CA GLY A 128 1.18 1.69 -11.91
C GLY A 128 0.94 0.45 -11.05
N ARG A 129 -0.32 0.06 -10.84
CA ARG A 129 -0.67 -1.16 -10.09
C ARG A 129 -0.11 -2.42 -10.76
N ALA A 130 -0.14 -2.50 -12.08
CA ALA A 130 0.43 -3.61 -12.85
C ALA A 130 1.95 -3.74 -12.63
N ALA A 131 2.68 -2.63 -12.55
CA ALA A 131 4.11 -2.66 -12.24
C ALA A 131 4.37 -3.21 -10.82
N ILE A 132 3.60 -2.77 -9.82
CA ILE A 132 3.74 -3.30 -8.45
C ILE A 132 3.41 -4.80 -8.41
N ASN A 133 2.37 -5.22 -9.13
CA ASN A 133 2.00 -6.63 -9.25
C ASN A 133 3.11 -7.48 -9.91
N GLN A 134 3.79 -6.94 -10.93
CA GLN A 134 4.94 -7.58 -11.56
C GLN A 134 6.13 -7.71 -10.59
N ALA A 135 6.34 -6.74 -9.69
CA ALA A 135 7.39 -6.86 -8.67
C ALA A 135 7.09 -8.01 -7.69
N LEU A 136 5.80 -8.21 -7.37
CA LEU A 136 5.36 -9.34 -6.57
C LEU A 136 5.61 -10.66 -7.32
N GLU A 137 5.24 -10.75 -8.59
CA GLU A 137 5.47 -11.91 -9.47
C GLU A 137 6.94 -12.32 -9.53
N PHE A 138 7.86 -11.37 -9.76
CA PHE A 138 9.31 -11.62 -9.80
C PHE A 138 9.88 -12.17 -8.50
N ASN A 139 9.17 -11.99 -7.37
CA ASN A 139 9.60 -12.38 -6.04
C ASN A 139 8.70 -13.47 -5.43
N GLN A 140 7.93 -14.19 -6.24
CA GLN A 140 7.14 -15.31 -5.77
C GLN A 140 7.97 -16.57 -5.53
N PHE A 141 7.65 -17.22 -4.41
CA PHE A 141 8.17 -18.54 -4.07
C PHE A 141 7.01 -19.52 -4.06
N TYR A 142 7.07 -20.51 -4.94
CA TYR A 142 6.05 -21.56 -5.07
C TYR A 142 6.12 -22.61 -3.95
N SER A 143 7.10 -22.52 -3.05
CA SER A 143 7.19 -23.41 -1.91
C SER A 143 6.10 -23.10 -0.89
N ARG A 144 5.17 -24.04 -0.70
CA ARG A 144 4.10 -23.96 0.32
C ARG A 144 4.63 -23.83 1.75
N SER A 145 5.91 -24.13 2.00
CA SER A 145 6.55 -23.96 3.32
C SER A 145 7.17 -22.58 3.57
N GLU A 146 7.40 -21.76 2.54
CA GLU A 146 8.11 -20.48 2.70
C GLU A 146 7.19 -19.28 2.95
N ILE A 147 7.40 -18.57 4.06
CA ILE A 147 6.67 -17.33 4.34
C ILE A 147 7.07 -16.24 3.33
N PRO A 148 6.12 -15.56 2.68
CA PRO A 148 6.39 -14.48 1.73
C PRO A 148 7.25 -13.37 2.30
N ARG A 149 8.13 -12.85 1.44
CA ARG A 149 9.10 -11.80 1.77
C ARG A 149 8.67 -10.45 1.23
N VAL A 150 7.93 -10.45 0.13
CA VAL A 150 7.39 -9.25 -0.50
C VAL A 150 5.89 -9.23 -0.26
N TRP A 151 5.42 -8.12 0.32
CA TRP A 151 4.02 -7.85 0.57
C TRP A 151 3.61 -6.60 -0.19
N TYR A 152 2.38 -6.58 -0.69
CA TYR A 152 1.80 -5.44 -1.39
C TYR A 152 0.57 -4.95 -0.64
N LEU A 153 0.65 -3.70 -0.16
CA LEU A 153 -0.45 -2.92 0.37
C LEU A 153 -0.91 -1.91 -0.69
N ASP A 154 -2.01 -2.18 -1.38
CA ASP A 154 -2.65 -1.24 -2.31
C ASP A 154 -3.54 -0.26 -1.54
N CYS A 155 -3.38 1.03 -1.85
CA CYS A 155 -4.09 2.13 -1.24
C CYS A 155 -4.82 2.90 -2.35
N GLY A 156 -6.11 2.63 -2.51
CA GLY A 156 -6.94 3.26 -3.53
C GLY A 156 -8.01 4.17 -2.93
N ASN A 157 -8.38 5.21 -3.66
CA ASN A 157 -9.59 5.97 -3.39
C ASN A 157 -10.26 6.51 -4.65
N HIS A 158 -11.53 6.83 -4.45
CA HIS A 158 -12.42 7.58 -5.32
C HIS A 158 -13.01 8.74 -4.51
N ALA A 159 -13.80 9.62 -5.13
CA ALA A 159 -14.33 10.87 -4.57
C ALA A 159 -14.46 10.93 -3.02
N ALA A 160 -15.27 10.04 -2.43
CA ALA A 160 -15.47 9.92 -0.98
C ALA A 160 -15.19 8.51 -0.42
N ALA A 161 -14.89 7.53 -1.27
CA ALA A 161 -14.73 6.13 -0.89
C ALA A 161 -13.28 5.67 -1.08
N GLY A 162 -12.86 4.68 -0.30
CA GLY A 162 -11.51 4.14 -0.41
C GLY A 162 -11.40 2.69 -0.02
N GLN A 163 -10.29 2.09 -0.44
CA GLN A 163 -9.95 0.71 -0.17
C GLN A 163 -8.47 0.55 0.16
N ILE A 164 -8.21 -0.34 1.10
CA ILE A 164 -6.87 -0.78 1.49
C ILE A 164 -6.87 -2.29 1.35
N LEU A 165 -5.98 -2.82 0.50
CA LEU A 165 -5.89 -4.25 0.21
C LEU A 165 -4.46 -4.72 0.48
N LEU A 166 -4.29 -5.72 1.32
CA LEU A 166 -2.99 -6.33 1.65
C LEU A 166 -2.92 -7.74 1.10
N GLY A 167 -1.83 -8.08 0.41
CA GLY A 167 -1.62 -9.40 -0.13
C GLY A 167 -0.16 -9.71 -0.44
N SER A 168 0.13 -10.97 -0.77
CA SER A 168 1.50 -11.45 -1.00
C SER A 168 1.63 -12.54 -2.06
N SER A 169 0.52 -13.10 -2.57
CA SER A 169 0.56 -14.23 -3.50
C SER A 169 -0.39 -14.02 -4.68
N LEU A 170 0.02 -14.48 -5.86
CA LEU A 170 -0.81 -14.52 -7.08
C LEU A 170 -1.38 -15.93 -7.33
N GLU A 171 -1.23 -16.85 -6.37
CA GLU A 171 -1.78 -18.19 -6.49
C GLU A 171 -3.30 -18.16 -6.48
N THR A 172 -3.90 -18.96 -7.35
CA THR A 172 -5.37 -19.03 -7.51
C THR A 172 -5.97 -20.26 -6.83
N GLU A 173 -5.14 -21.21 -6.40
CA GLU A 173 -5.58 -22.38 -5.64
C GLU A 173 -5.85 -22.01 -4.17
N PRO A 174 -7.09 -22.16 -3.66
CA PRO A 174 -7.41 -21.80 -2.27
C PRO A 174 -6.57 -22.56 -1.24
N GLU A 175 -6.21 -23.82 -1.55
CA GLU A 175 -5.38 -24.68 -0.69
C GLU A 175 -3.97 -24.12 -0.44
N PHE A 176 -3.48 -23.20 -1.28
CA PHE A 176 -2.20 -22.52 -1.08
C PHE A 176 -2.21 -21.59 0.15
N TYR A 177 -3.39 -21.10 0.52
CA TYR A 177 -3.60 -20.16 1.62
C TYR A 177 -3.93 -20.91 2.92
N HIS A 178 -3.01 -21.77 3.34
CA HIS A 178 -3.17 -22.58 4.53
C HIS A 178 -3.16 -21.75 5.83
N PHE A 179 -4.05 -22.11 6.75
CA PHE A 179 -4.17 -21.54 8.09
C PHE A 179 -3.58 -22.53 9.10
N GLY A 180 -2.46 -22.14 9.73
CA GLY A 180 -1.83 -22.92 10.79
C GLY A 180 -2.26 -22.44 12.17
N GLY A 181 -1.87 -23.17 13.23
CA GLY A 181 -2.20 -22.80 14.62
C GLY A 181 -1.66 -21.44 15.07
N LEU A 182 -0.65 -20.89 14.37
CA LEU A 182 -0.10 -19.57 14.64
C LEU A 182 -0.74 -18.45 13.81
N GLY A 183 -1.60 -18.78 12.84
CA GLY A 183 -2.23 -17.83 11.93
C GLY A 183 -2.06 -18.15 10.44
N CYS A 184 -2.23 -17.12 9.60
CA CYS A 184 -2.14 -17.23 8.14
C CYS A 184 -0.89 -16.52 7.62
N ALA A 185 -0.08 -17.21 6.82
CA ALA A 185 1.20 -16.66 6.34
C ALA A 185 1.11 -16.05 4.93
N ARG A 186 -0.03 -16.18 4.23
CA ARG A 186 -0.18 -15.74 2.84
C ARG A 186 -1.56 -15.14 2.64
N LEU A 187 -1.64 -14.12 1.82
CA LEU A 187 -2.91 -13.49 1.45
C LEU A 187 -2.95 -13.29 -0.08
N PRO A 188 -4.12 -13.44 -0.72
CA PRO A 188 -4.27 -13.17 -2.15
C PRO A 188 -3.81 -11.74 -2.42
N SER A 189 -3.10 -11.52 -3.53
CA SER A 189 -2.62 -10.18 -3.88
C SER A 189 -3.80 -9.19 -3.99
N PRO A 190 -3.56 -7.89 -3.83
CA PRO A 190 -4.59 -6.88 -4.11
C PRO A 190 -5.28 -7.07 -5.48
N MET A 191 -4.53 -7.52 -6.50
CA MET A 191 -5.05 -7.72 -7.85
C MET A 191 -5.85 -9.01 -8.02
N LEU A 192 -5.70 -10.00 -7.13
CA LEU A 192 -6.65 -11.12 -7.03
C LEU A 192 -7.91 -10.73 -6.24
N GLN A 193 -7.78 -9.89 -5.21
CA GLN A 193 -8.92 -9.42 -4.42
C GLN A 193 -9.84 -8.48 -5.21
N ALA A 194 -9.26 -7.64 -6.08
CA ALA A 194 -9.97 -6.67 -6.91
C ALA A 194 -9.32 -6.56 -8.31
N PRO A 195 -9.56 -7.54 -9.21
CA PRO A 195 -8.95 -7.58 -10.55
C PRO A 195 -9.29 -6.38 -11.44
N ASP A 196 -10.45 -5.75 -11.21
CA ASP A 196 -10.88 -4.56 -11.96
C ASP A 196 -9.93 -3.37 -11.79
N LEU A 197 -9.11 -3.33 -10.74
CA LEU A 197 -8.11 -2.28 -10.54
C LEU A 197 -6.96 -2.32 -11.57
N LEU A 198 -6.81 -3.42 -12.31
CA LEU A 198 -5.88 -3.54 -13.44
C LEU A 198 -6.49 -3.08 -14.77
N LYS A 199 -7.79 -2.79 -14.81
CA LYS A 199 -8.45 -2.27 -16.02
C LYS A 199 -8.25 -0.75 -16.04
N PRO A 200 -7.66 -0.19 -17.11
CA PRO A 200 -7.55 1.26 -17.25
C PRO A 200 -8.93 1.89 -17.19
N LYS A 201 -9.07 2.94 -16.39
CA LYS A 201 -10.31 3.71 -16.37
C LYS A 201 -10.44 4.53 -17.67
N PRO A 202 -11.66 4.96 -18.07
CA PRO A 202 -11.85 5.79 -19.26
C PRO A 202 -10.93 7.02 -19.30
N GLU A 203 -10.66 7.60 -18.14
CA GLU A 203 -9.73 8.72 -17.97
C GLU A 203 -8.25 8.41 -18.17
N GLU A 204 -7.84 7.16 -18.06
CA GLU A 204 -6.48 6.75 -18.42
C GLU A 204 -6.33 6.56 -19.94
N LEU A 205 -7.45 6.42 -20.66
CA LEU A 205 -7.47 6.14 -22.09
C LEU A 205 -7.70 7.41 -22.93
N THR A 206 -8.04 8.52 -22.30
CA THR A 206 -8.40 9.78 -22.97
C THR A 206 -7.40 10.88 -22.62
N ASN A 207 -6.71 11.41 -23.64
CA ASN A 207 -5.68 12.45 -23.47
C ASN A 207 -6.23 13.90 -23.47
N ASN A 208 -7.54 14.10 -23.64
CA ASN A 208 -8.15 15.42 -23.82
C ASN A 208 -9.32 15.63 -22.85
N PHE A 209 -9.01 15.85 -21.57
CA PHE A 209 -10.00 16.36 -20.63
C PHE A 209 -10.09 17.87 -20.69
N SER A 210 -11.31 18.39 -20.72
CA SER A 210 -11.56 19.81 -20.48
C SER A 210 -11.20 20.17 -19.03
N CYS A 211 -10.91 21.45 -18.76
CA CYS A 211 -10.61 21.92 -17.40
C CYS A 211 -11.70 21.55 -16.38
N ALA A 212 -12.97 21.48 -16.81
CA ALA A 212 -14.09 21.07 -15.96
C ALA A 212 -14.06 19.57 -15.65
N GLU A 213 -13.75 18.72 -16.64
CA GLU A 213 -13.63 17.28 -16.42
C GLU A 213 -12.39 16.94 -15.58
N MET A 214 -11.29 17.66 -15.76
CA MET A 214 -10.12 17.57 -14.87
C MET A 214 -10.44 17.99 -13.43
N ALA A 215 -11.32 18.97 -13.22
CA ALA A 215 -11.79 19.36 -11.90
C ALA A 215 -12.68 18.29 -11.26
N VAL A 216 -13.53 17.63 -12.06
CA VAL A 216 -14.37 16.50 -11.63
C VAL A 216 -13.53 15.24 -11.33
N LEU A 217 -12.51 14.94 -12.14
CA LEU A 217 -11.57 13.84 -11.89
C LEU A 217 -10.67 14.12 -10.67
N ASN A 218 -10.36 15.38 -10.40
CA ASN A 218 -9.66 15.84 -9.19
C ASN A 218 -10.58 15.97 -7.95
N LEU A 219 -11.83 15.49 -7.99
CA LEU A 219 -12.74 15.50 -6.82
C LEU A 219 -12.29 14.57 -5.67
N GLN A 220 -11.11 13.93 -5.75
CA GLN A 220 -10.51 13.30 -4.59
C GLN A 220 -10.31 14.35 -3.50
N SER A 221 -11.18 14.31 -2.50
CA SER A 221 -11.13 15.23 -1.37
C SER A 221 -9.82 15.05 -0.60
N GLU A 222 -9.32 16.14 -0.01
CA GLU A 222 -8.19 16.08 0.92
C GLU A 222 -8.47 15.07 2.05
N SER A 223 -9.71 15.02 2.54
CA SER A 223 -10.13 14.13 3.61
C SER A 223 -10.08 12.64 3.24
N VAL A 224 -10.46 12.24 2.03
CA VAL A 224 -10.36 10.82 1.61
C VAL A 224 -8.91 10.35 1.56
N ASN A 225 -7.99 11.19 1.05
CA ASN A 225 -6.57 10.88 1.01
C ASN A 225 -5.99 10.67 2.41
N VAL A 226 -6.34 11.55 3.36
CA VAL A 226 -5.92 11.42 4.76
C VAL A 226 -6.51 10.15 5.40
N ARG A 227 -7.78 9.83 5.12
CA ARG A 227 -8.39 8.61 5.67
C ARG A 227 -7.74 7.34 5.13
N VAL A 228 -7.45 7.25 3.83
CA VAL A 228 -6.71 6.10 3.27
C VAL A 228 -5.34 6.00 3.93
N ALA A 229 -4.60 7.11 4.02
CA ALA A 229 -3.29 7.12 4.66
C ALA A 229 -3.35 6.64 6.13
N ALA A 230 -4.35 7.06 6.89
CA ALA A 230 -4.53 6.63 8.28
C ALA A 230 -4.83 5.13 8.40
N GLU A 231 -5.71 4.58 7.55
CA GLU A 231 -6.02 3.15 7.55
C GLU A 231 -4.82 2.32 7.10
N ALA A 232 -4.14 2.72 6.01
CA ALA A 232 -2.94 2.04 5.52
C ALA A 232 -1.82 2.06 6.58
N ALA A 233 -1.66 3.17 7.30
CA ALA A 233 -0.72 3.24 8.42
C ALA A 233 -1.06 2.21 9.51
N ASP A 234 -2.33 2.09 9.93
CA ASP A 234 -2.76 1.08 10.92
C ASP A 234 -2.48 -0.36 10.44
N PHE A 235 -2.69 -0.64 9.14
CA PHE A 235 -2.28 -1.92 8.55
C PHE A 235 -0.78 -2.19 8.75
N LEU A 236 0.08 -1.22 8.42
CA LEU A 236 1.54 -1.37 8.58
C LEU A 236 1.96 -1.51 10.05
N TYR A 237 1.38 -0.72 10.95
CA TYR A 237 1.65 -0.82 12.39
C TYR A 237 1.28 -2.20 12.94
N ARG A 238 0.08 -2.70 12.64
CA ARG A 238 -0.38 -4.01 13.12
C ARG A 238 0.35 -5.17 12.47
N MET A 239 0.68 -5.04 11.18
CA MET A 239 1.45 -6.03 10.44
C MET A 239 2.84 -6.20 11.08
N THR A 240 3.54 -5.09 11.34
CA THR A 240 4.88 -5.10 11.95
C THR A 240 4.86 -5.48 13.43
N ALA A 241 3.75 -5.23 14.14
CA ALA A 241 3.54 -5.71 15.51
C ALA A 241 3.08 -7.17 15.60
N GLY A 242 2.74 -7.83 14.48
CA GLY A 242 2.30 -9.23 14.44
C GLY A 242 0.87 -9.47 14.94
N ASN A 243 0.00 -8.46 14.93
CA ASN A 243 -1.38 -8.57 15.42
C ASN A 243 -2.45 -8.13 14.39
N LEU A 244 -2.07 -7.99 13.11
CA LEU A 244 -3.02 -7.70 12.04
C LEU A 244 -3.92 -8.91 11.78
N LYS A 245 -5.24 -8.71 11.83
CA LYS A 245 -6.27 -9.75 11.60
C LYS A 245 -7.17 -9.48 10.39
N ARG A 246 -6.86 -8.44 9.63
CA ARG A 246 -7.62 -8.00 8.45
C ARG A 246 -6.68 -7.86 7.25
N PHE A 247 -7.21 -8.13 6.06
CA PHE A 247 -6.42 -8.01 4.83
C PHE A 247 -7.07 -7.09 3.79
N ALA A 248 -8.33 -6.69 4.01
CA ALA A 248 -8.94 -5.61 3.25
C ALA A 248 -9.73 -4.69 4.17
N THR A 249 -9.85 -3.41 3.79
CA THR A 249 -10.80 -2.47 4.37
C THR A 249 -11.35 -1.58 3.28
N TYR A 250 -12.66 -1.41 3.29
CA TYR A 250 -13.41 -0.51 2.41
C TYR A 250 -14.14 0.49 3.28
N PHE A 251 -14.20 1.74 2.84
CA PHE A 251 -14.96 2.76 3.54
C PHE A 251 -15.55 3.75 2.55
N ASP A 252 -16.57 4.46 3.03
CA ASP A 252 -17.21 5.53 2.31
C ASP A 252 -17.48 6.68 3.30
N LEU A 253 -16.88 7.85 3.03
CA LEU A 253 -16.95 9.00 3.93
C LEU A 253 -18.32 9.68 3.89
N GLU A 254 -19.04 9.60 2.77
CA GLU A 254 -20.35 10.23 2.62
C GLU A 254 -21.40 9.54 3.50
N SER A 255 -21.45 8.21 3.46
CA SER A 255 -22.29 7.39 4.35
C SER A 255 -21.72 7.20 5.75
N GLY A 256 -20.42 7.47 5.95
CA GLY A 256 -19.69 7.21 7.19
C GLY A 256 -19.45 5.73 7.48
N THR A 257 -19.61 4.85 6.48
CA THR A 257 -19.47 3.41 6.65
C THR A 257 -18.03 2.95 6.49
N ALA A 258 -17.64 1.92 7.24
CA ALA A 258 -16.38 1.22 7.06
C ALA A 258 -16.57 -0.28 7.33
N ARG A 259 -15.95 -1.12 6.49
CA ARG A 259 -16.00 -2.57 6.60
C ARG A 259 -14.62 -3.16 6.31
N SER A 260 -14.15 -3.99 7.23
CA SER A 260 -12.95 -4.81 7.00
C SER A 260 -13.33 -6.22 6.56
N ILE A 261 -12.45 -6.83 5.76
CA ILE A 261 -12.43 -8.26 5.50
C ILE A 261 -11.33 -8.88 6.37
N TYR A 262 -11.72 -9.85 7.18
CA TYR A 262 -10.84 -10.47 8.17
C TYR A 262 -10.17 -11.72 7.63
N ILE A 263 -8.99 -12.02 8.17
CA ILE A 263 -8.15 -13.17 7.80
C ILE A 263 -8.80 -14.45 8.37
N THR A 264 -9.80 -14.95 7.65
CA THR A 264 -10.50 -16.21 7.90
C THR A 264 -10.42 -17.05 6.64
N GLN A 265 -10.51 -18.37 6.77
CA GLN A 265 -10.47 -19.27 5.61
C GLN A 265 -11.59 -18.93 4.61
N HIS A 266 -12.81 -18.68 5.11
CA HIS A 266 -13.95 -18.28 4.27
C HIS A 266 -13.64 -17.03 3.42
N TRP A 267 -13.20 -15.94 4.05
CA TRP A 267 -12.96 -14.69 3.34
C TRP A 267 -11.75 -14.75 2.40
N VAL A 268 -10.67 -15.42 2.79
CA VAL A 268 -9.49 -15.60 1.93
C VAL A 268 -9.85 -16.43 0.70
N TYR A 269 -10.67 -17.47 0.84
CA TYR A 269 -11.06 -18.33 -0.28
C TYR A 269 -12.10 -17.66 -1.20
N SER A 270 -12.91 -16.75 -0.66
CA SER A 270 -13.89 -15.99 -1.45
C SER A 270 -13.26 -15.05 -2.49
N ALA A 271 -11.95 -14.80 -2.41
CA ALA A 271 -11.23 -14.02 -3.41
C ALA A 271 -11.16 -14.72 -4.79
N PHE A 272 -11.41 -16.03 -4.85
CA PHE A 272 -11.30 -16.84 -6.07
C PHE A 272 -12.65 -17.18 -6.73
N THR A 273 -13.77 -16.83 -6.09
CA THR A 273 -15.12 -17.27 -6.48
C THR A 273 -15.97 -16.15 -7.08
N ARG A 274 -15.34 -15.11 -7.66
CA ARG A 274 -16.03 -13.94 -8.22
C ARG A 274 -15.95 -13.89 -9.73
#